data_AF-A0AAU8K0E4-F1
#
_entry.id   AF-A0AAU8K0E4-F1
#
_cell.length_a   1.000
_cell.length_b   1.000
_cell.length_c   1.000
_cell.angle_alpha   90.00
_cell.angle_beta   90.00
_cell.angle_gamma   90.00
#
_symmetry.space_group_name_H-M   'P 1'
#
loop_
_entity.id
_entity.type
_entity.pdbx_description
1 polymer ?
#
loop_
_entity_poly.entity_id
_entity_poly.type
_entity_poly.pdbx_seq_one_letter_code
_entity_poly.pdbx_strand_id
1 'polypeptide(L)'
;MSATTRITVTLPTEQVAELKKLTDNVSGYVAEAVARQIRHQLLAEDLRRYQEEQGRFTDEELSEAHARIFGSGGAAGSASAA
;
A
#
# COMPACT_ATOMS: atom_id res chain seq x y z
N MET A 1 15.60 10.91 18.07
CA MET A 1 15.66 11.49 16.72
C MET A 1 15.75 10.34 15.73
N SER A 2 14.79 10.20 14.82
CA SER A 2 14.85 9.19 13.77
C SER A 2 16.03 9.50 12.83
N ALA A 3 16.93 8.55 12.65
CA ALA A 3 18.03 8.70 11.70
C ALA A 3 17.45 8.76 10.27
N THR A 4 17.61 9.90 9.59
CA THR A 4 17.20 10.08 8.19
C THR A 4 18.42 10.16 7.30
N THR A 5 18.46 9.34 6.25
CA THR A 5 19.55 9.38 5.26
C THR A 5 19.11 10.21 4.06
N ARG A 6 19.91 11.21 3.67
CA ARG A 6 19.64 11.99 2.47
C ARG A 6 20.03 11.18 1.23
N ILE A 7 19.07 11.02 0.33
CA ILE A 7 19.27 10.39 -0.98
C ILE A 7 18.90 11.38 -2.09
N THR A 8 19.56 11.26 -3.25
CA THR A 8 19.19 12.02 -4.46
C THR A 8 18.47 11.07 -5.40
N VAL A 9 17.25 11.42 -5.80
CA VAL A 9 16.42 10.63 -6.72
C VAL A 9 15.99 11.50 -7.90
N THR A 10 16.00 10.91 -9.09
CA THR A 10 15.48 11.56 -10.30
C THR A 10 14.05 11.08 -10.53
N LEU A 11 13.13 12.02 -10.69
CA LEU A 11 11.73 11.76 -10.96
C LEU A 11 11.30 12.49 -12.25
N PRO A 12 10.34 11.94 -13.01
CA PRO A 12 9.75 12.64 -14.15
C PRO A 12 9.17 14.00 -13.74
N THR A 13 9.43 15.04 -14.54
CA THR A 13 9.03 16.41 -14.22
C THR A 13 7.52 16.55 -14.00
N GLU A 14 6.71 15.83 -14.78
CA GLU A 14 5.25 15.80 -14.63
C GLU A 14 4.83 15.25 -13.25
N GLN A 15 5.47 14.18 -12.79
CA GLN A 15 5.18 13.60 -11.47
C GLN A 15 5.57 14.57 -10.36
N VAL A 16 6.71 15.26 -10.48
CA VAL A 16 7.13 16.29 -9.50
C VAL A 16 6.15 17.46 -9.48
N ALA A 17 5.62 17.87 -10.64
CA ALA A 17 4.61 18.92 -10.72
C ALA A 17 3.31 18.51 -10.02
N GLU A 18 2.82 17.29 -10.22
CA GLU A 18 1.64 16.78 -9.52
C GLU A 18 1.88 16.63 -8.01
N LEU A 19 3.03 16.09 -7.59
CA LEU A 19 3.41 15.96 -6.19
C LEU A 19 3.39 17.31 -5.47
N LYS A 20 3.91 18.36 -6.13
CA LYS A 20 3.90 19.73 -5.58
C LYS A 20 2.50 20.34 -5.46
N LYS A 21 1.52 19.91 -6.27
CA LYS A 21 0.12 20.33 -6.11
C LYS A 21 -0.52 19.69 -4.87
N LEU A 22 -0.10 18.46 -4.53
CA LEU A 22 -0.64 17.70 -3.40
C LEU A 22 0.00 18.11 -2.08
N THR A 23 1.30 18.44 -2.08
CA THR A 23 2.03 18.79 -0.86
C THR A 23 3.33 19.55 -1.16
N ASP A 24 3.67 20.49 -0.28
CA ASP A 24 4.96 21.17 -0.28
C ASP A 24 6.08 20.29 0.32
N ASN A 25 5.72 19.24 1.07
CA ASN A 25 6.66 18.31 1.72
C ASN A 25 6.79 17.00 0.94
N VAL A 26 7.54 17.07 -0.18
CA VAL A 26 7.78 15.92 -1.06
C VAL A 26 8.52 14.79 -0.33
N SER A 27 9.50 15.09 0.53
CA SER A 27 10.26 14.05 1.24
C SER A 27 9.39 13.28 2.24
N GLY A 28 8.48 13.98 2.95
CA GLY A 28 7.52 13.33 3.85
C GLY A 28 6.57 12.41 3.08
N TYR A 29 6.01 12.89 1.97
CA TYR A 29 5.10 12.09 1.14
C TYR A 29 5.78 10.84 0.59
N VAL A 30 7.00 10.99 0.07
CA VAL A 30 7.77 9.84 -0.45
C VAL A 30 8.09 8.87 0.68
N ALA A 31 8.47 9.35 1.88
CA ALA A 31 8.75 8.47 3.01
C ALA A 31 7.51 7.64 3.43
N GLU A 32 6.33 8.24 3.48
CA GLU A 32 5.09 7.51 3.79
C GLU A 32 4.71 6.51 2.69
N ALA A 33 4.83 6.91 1.42
CA ALA A 33 4.57 6.04 0.28
C ALA A 33 5.51 4.82 0.27
N VAL A 34 6.80 5.05 0.52
CA VAL A 34 7.80 3.97 0.63
C VAL A 34 7.52 3.09 1.83
N ALA A 35 7.19 3.65 3.01
CA ALA A 35 6.85 2.87 4.18
C ALA A 35 5.61 1.98 3.94
N ARG A 36 4.59 2.51 3.25
CA ARG A 36 3.41 1.73 2.84
C ARG A 36 3.79 0.61 1.88
N GLN A 37 4.64 0.89 0.91
CA GLN A 37 5.09 -0.10 -0.07
C GLN A 37 5.88 -1.23 0.58
N ILE A 38 6.81 -0.91 1.50
CA ILE A 38 7.58 -1.93 2.23
C ILE A 38 6.66 -2.82 3.06
N ARG A 39 5.68 -2.23 3.77
CA ARG A 39 4.70 -3.03 4.54
C ARG A 39 3.93 -4.00 3.65
N HIS A 40 3.51 -3.58 2.46
CA HIS A 40 2.82 -4.46 1.51
C HIS A 40 3.72 -5.55 0.97
N GLN A 41 5.00 -5.26 0.69
CA GLN A 41 5.95 -6.26 0.21
C GLN A 41 6.22 -7.34 1.26
N LEU A 42 6.47 -6.94 2.51
CA LEU A 42 6.68 -7.89 3.60
C LEU A 42 5.44 -8.76 3.82
N LEU A 43 4.26 -8.15 3.81
CA LEU A 43 3.00 -8.89 3.92
C LEU A 43 2.82 -9.88 2.76
N ALA A 44 3.13 -9.47 1.53
CA ALA A 44 3.03 -10.35 0.37
C ALA A 44 4.02 -11.53 0.46
N GLU A 45 5.22 -11.30 0.97
CA GLU A 45 6.20 -12.36 1.20
C GLU A 45 5.71 -13.35 2.28
N ASP A 46 5.19 -12.84 3.38
CA ASP A 46 4.65 -13.68 4.47
C ASP A 46 3.46 -14.54 3.98
N LEU A 47 2.54 -13.93 3.23
CA LEU A 47 1.41 -14.65 2.63
C LEU A 47 1.87 -15.71 1.63
N ARG A 48 2.91 -15.41 0.84
CA ARG A 48 3.48 -16.38 -0.08
C ARG A 48 4.12 -17.56 0.66
N ARG A 49 4.91 -17.29 1.70
CA ARG A 49 5.51 -18.35 2.54
C ARG A 49 4.43 -19.23 3.15
N TYR A 50 3.36 -18.62 3.65
CA TYR A 50 2.21 -19.36 4.17
C TYR A 50 1.59 -20.29 3.10
N GLN A 51 1.40 -19.80 1.88
CA GLN A 51 0.87 -20.62 0.79
C GLN A 51 1.77 -21.78 0.38
N GLU A 52 3.09 -21.60 0.48
CA GLU A 52 4.07 -22.65 0.21
C GLU A 52 4.02 -23.75 1.29
N GLU A 53 3.77 -23.39 2.55
CA GLU A 53 3.72 -24.32 3.68
C GLU A 53 2.34 -24.99 3.88
N GLN A 54 1.26 -24.25 3.67
CA GLN A 54 -0.11 -24.67 4.01
C GLN A 54 -1.01 -24.91 2.80
N GLY A 55 -0.56 -24.51 1.60
CA GLY A 55 -1.37 -24.56 0.38
C GLY A 55 -2.06 -23.23 0.08
N ARG A 56 -2.68 -23.14 -1.10
CA ARG A 56 -3.32 -21.91 -1.58
C ARG A 56 -4.52 -21.55 -0.72
N PHE A 57 -4.71 -20.24 -0.48
CA PHE A 57 -5.95 -19.75 0.10
C PHE A 57 -7.13 -20.08 -0.81
N THR A 58 -8.21 -20.56 -0.21
CA THR A 58 -9.48 -20.81 -0.89
C THR A 58 -10.29 -19.52 -1.00
N ASP A 59 -11.22 -19.48 -1.96
CA ASP A 59 -12.10 -18.33 -2.14
C ASP A 59 -13.01 -18.10 -0.92
N GLU A 60 -13.41 -19.17 -0.22
CA GLU A 60 -14.17 -19.06 1.03
C GLU A 60 -13.36 -18.36 2.15
N GLU A 61 -12.11 -18.76 2.36
CA GLU A 61 -11.22 -18.17 3.38
C GLU A 61 -10.94 -16.69 3.09
N LEU A 62 -10.72 -16.33 1.82
CA LEU A 62 -10.51 -14.95 1.40
C LEU A 62 -11.75 -14.09 1.62
N SER A 63 -12.94 -14.62 1.30
CA SER A 63 -14.21 -13.93 1.54
C SER A 63 -14.47 -13.70 3.04
N GLU A 64 -14.20 -14.71 3.88
CA GLU A 64 -14.32 -14.58 5.34
C GLU A 64 -13.33 -13.54 5.89
N ALA A 65 -12.09 -13.55 5.43
CA ALA A 65 -11.08 -12.56 5.81
C ALA A 65 -11.50 -11.13 5.39
N HIS A 66 -12.00 -10.96 4.17
CA HIS A 66 -12.46 -9.67 3.67
C HIS A 66 -13.63 -9.11 4.51
N ALA A 67 -14.60 -9.97 4.86
CA ALA A 67 -15.73 -9.59 5.71
C ALA A 67 -15.29 -9.18 7.13
N ARG A 68 -14.23 -9.80 7.67
CA ARG A 68 -13.67 -9.44 8.98
C ARG A 68 -12.88 -8.13 8.94
N ILE A 69 -12.12 -7.88 7.88
CA ILE A 69 -11.24 -6.71 7.76
C ILE A 69 -12.04 -5.44 7.44
N PHE A 70 -12.97 -5.52 6.49
CA PHE A 70 -13.73 -4.36 6.00
C PHE A 70 -15.15 -4.26 6.60
N GLY A 71 -15.55 -5.24 7.41
CA GLY A 71 -16.93 -5.40 7.85
C GLY A 71 -17.84 -5.88 6.71
N SER A 72 -19.01 -6.42 7.05
CA SER A 72 -20.00 -6.91 6.07
C SER A 72 -20.61 -5.82 5.15
N GLY A 73 -20.20 -4.56 5.28
CA GLY A 73 -20.69 -3.41 4.49
C GLY A 73 -19.76 -2.96 3.35
N GLY A 74 -18.64 -3.65 3.10
CA GLY A 74 -17.56 -3.22 2.19
C GLY A 74 -17.85 -3.26 0.68
N ALA A 75 -19.11 -3.33 0.24
CA ALA A 75 -19.49 -3.30 -1.18
C ALA A 75 -20.15 -1.99 -1.64
N ALA A 76 -20.25 -0.96 -0.78
CA ALA A 76 -20.97 0.29 -1.09
C ALA A 76 -20.08 1.54 -1.29
N GLY A 77 -18.76 1.37 -1.52
CA GLY A 77 -17.81 2.50 -1.60
C GLY A 77 -17.03 2.66 -2.91
N SER A 78 -17.24 1.83 -3.92
CA SER A 78 -16.48 1.86 -5.19
C SER A 78 -17.29 2.39 -6.38
N ALA A 79 -18.29 3.24 -6.15
CA ALA A 79 -19.03 3.92 -7.21
C ALA A 79 -19.24 5.41 -6.87
N SER A 80 -18.18 6.21 -6.95
CA SER A 80 -18.31 7.63 -7.24
C SER A 80 -17.00 8.18 -7.80
N ALA A 81 -16.77 7.88 -9.08
CA ALA A 81 -15.93 8.68 -9.96
C ALA A 81 -16.65 8.72 -11.32
N ALA A 82 -17.47 9.75 -11.51
CA ALA A 82 -18.02 10.21 -12.78
C ALA A 82 -18.16 11.74 -12.69
#